data_AF-A0A9W9C4Z5-F1
#
_entry.id   AF-A0A9W9C4Z5-F1
#
_cell.length_a   1.000
_cell.length_b   1.000
_cell.length_c   1.000
_cell.angle_alpha   90.00
_cell.angle_beta   90.00
_cell.angle_gamma   90.00
#
_symmetry.space_group_name_H-M   'P 1'
#
loop_
_entity.id
_entity.type
_entity.pdbx_description
1 polymer ?
#
loop_
_entity_poly.entity_id
_entity_poly.type
_entity_poly.pdbx_seq_one_letter_code
_entity_poly.pdbx_strand_id
1 'polypeptide(L)'
;MGNRVFHAPLNKDNIRKTLDVGCGTGAVTHEMGSTFLSAQVFGADLSPVPQVRQKLPNIQYVQGNIMDIDDARFEKNSFDLVFSRLLVLGMSNWRAYIERYVFQHPSPWLWETTFGKLLALKGVDLYCGSKIASLFVEAGLIDTRIKRYMVPYSRWEDLTEAERAFADYLETFARDVIPVAIRKAGENAGLEYAQEVEEAISDVRRYHEAFEGGRNFLWMYVVSARKPE
;
A
#
# COMPACT_ATOMS: atom_id res chain seq x y z
N MET A 1 14.01 15.33 17.83
CA MET A 1 13.92 15.11 16.37
C MET A 1 14.63 16.23 15.59
N GLY A 2 15.88 16.59 15.92
CA GLY A 2 16.66 17.58 15.12
C GLY A 2 15.93 18.88 14.75
N ASN A 3 15.08 19.41 15.63
CA ASN A 3 14.19 20.57 15.40
C ASN A 3 13.28 20.49 14.16
N ARG A 4 12.89 19.29 13.74
CA ARG A 4 11.87 19.09 12.69
C ARG A 4 10.79 18.15 13.19
N VAL A 5 9.53 18.49 12.93
CA VAL A 5 8.37 17.69 13.38
C VAL A 5 8.02 16.58 12.37
N PHE A 6 8.14 16.87 11.08
CA PHE A 6 7.97 15.92 9.99
C PHE A 6 9.21 15.90 9.08
N HIS A 7 9.55 14.72 8.58
CA HIS A 7 10.79 14.43 7.87
C HIS A 7 10.59 13.99 6.41
N ALA A 8 9.34 13.94 5.95
CA ALA A 8 9.04 13.55 4.57
C ALA A 8 9.72 14.51 3.57
N PRO A 9 10.28 14.00 2.46
CA PRO A 9 10.97 14.81 1.45
C PRO A 9 9.95 15.55 0.57
N LEU A 10 9.26 16.52 1.15
CA LEU A 10 8.15 17.22 0.52
C LEU A 10 8.61 18.53 -0.14
N ASN A 11 8.05 18.82 -1.31
CA ASN A 11 8.01 20.19 -1.79
C ASN A 11 6.87 20.92 -1.08
N LYS A 12 7.22 21.83 -0.16
CA LYS A 12 6.25 22.55 0.68
C LYS A 12 5.24 23.36 -0.13
N ASP A 13 5.63 23.83 -1.31
CA ASP A 13 4.77 24.67 -2.17
C ASP A 13 3.64 23.87 -2.83
N ASN A 14 3.77 22.54 -2.87
CA ASN A 14 2.82 21.64 -3.50
C ASN A 14 1.85 20.99 -2.51
N ILE A 15 2.01 21.22 -1.22
CA ILE A 15 1.13 20.63 -0.20
C ILE A 15 -0.20 21.38 -0.18
N ARG A 16 -1.29 20.66 -0.46
CA ARG A 16 -2.66 21.18 -0.49
C ARG A 16 -3.56 20.55 0.56
N LYS A 17 -3.29 19.31 0.96
CA LYS A 17 -4.12 18.60 1.93
C LYS A 17 -3.27 17.68 2.81
N THR A 18 -3.45 17.79 4.13
CA THR A 18 -2.68 17.00 5.11
C THR A 18 -3.57 16.36 6.16
N LEU A 19 -3.12 15.24 6.73
CA LEU A 19 -3.83 14.48 7.75
C LEU A 19 -2.87 14.10 8.90
N ASP A 20 -3.27 14.42 10.14
CA ASP A 20 -2.63 14.02 11.39
C ASP A 20 -3.53 13.00 12.12
N VAL A 21 -3.17 11.72 12.10
CA VAL A 21 -3.97 10.62 12.65
C VAL A 21 -3.55 10.32 14.09
N GLY A 22 -4.55 10.26 14.98
CA GLY A 22 -4.37 10.22 16.43
C GLY A 22 -3.67 11.48 16.91
N CYS A 23 -4.20 12.63 16.48
CA CYS A 23 -3.57 13.94 16.69
C CYS A 23 -3.50 14.35 18.18
N GLY A 24 -4.20 13.66 19.08
CA GLY A 24 -4.20 13.89 20.52
C GLY A 24 -4.51 15.34 20.86
N THR A 25 -3.52 16.07 21.38
CA THR A 25 -3.69 17.50 21.72
C THR A 25 -3.68 18.45 20.51
N GLY A 26 -3.55 17.92 19.29
CA GLY A 26 -3.44 18.71 18.05
C GLY A 26 -2.11 19.48 17.90
N ALA A 27 -1.05 19.07 18.61
CA ALA A 27 0.22 19.80 18.60
C ALA A 27 0.91 19.76 17.23
N VAL A 28 0.94 18.58 16.61
CA VAL A 28 1.51 18.40 15.26
C VAL A 28 0.57 18.98 14.21
N THR A 29 -0.74 18.79 14.35
CA THR A 29 -1.74 19.43 13.50
C THR A 29 -1.56 20.96 13.44
N HIS A 30 -1.29 21.59 14.58
CA HIS A 30 -1.02 23.03 14.65
C HIS A 30 0.28 23.41 13.92
N GLU A 31 1.35 22.65 14.13
CA GLU A 31 2.62 22.87 13.40
C GLU A 31 2.43 22.75 11.88
N MET A 32 1.65 21.76 11.43
CA MET A 32 1.30 21.60 10.02
C MET A 32 0.52 22.81 9.50
N GLY A 33 -0.49 23.27 10.24
CA GLY A 33 -1.28 24.45 9.87
C GLY A 33 -0.44 25.71 9.73
N SER A 34 0.53 25.91 10.62
CA SER A 34 1.48 27.03 10.58
C SER A 34 2.52 26.90 9.47
N THR A 35 2.90 25.67 9.10
CA THR A 35 3.91 25.42 8.07
C THR A 35 3.33 25.46 6.66
N PHE A 36 2.13 24.90 6.47
CA PHE A 36 1.46 24.75 5.17
C PHE A 36 0.25 25.69 5.11
N LEU A 37 0.52 26.99 5.04
CA LEU A 37 -0.50 28.04 5.13
C LEU A 37 -1.62 27.93 4.08
N SER A 38 -1.29 27.39 2.89
CA SER A 38 -2.23 27.18 1.78
C SER A 38 -2.92 25.82 1.80
N ALA A 39 -2.51 24.91 2.67
CA ALA A 39 -3.05 23.56 2.74
C ALA A 39 -4.24 23.48 3.70
N GLN A 40 -5.19 22.62 3.40
CA GLN A 40 -6.17 22.15 4.39
C GLN A 40 -5.51 21.11 5.29
N VAL A 41 -5.65 21.30 6.61
CA VAL A 41 -5.02 20.44 7.62
C VAL A 41 -6.08 19.77 8.45
N PHE A 42 -6.10 18.44 8.41
CA PHE A 42 -7.04 17.62 9.15
C PHE A 42 -6.36 16.95 10.33
N GLY A 43 -6.94 17.03 11.52
CA GLY A 43 -6.53 16.24 12.69
C GLY A 43 -7.65 15.29 13.08
N ALA A 44 -7.37 13.99 13.12
CA ALA A 44 -8.33 12.96 13.52
C ALA A 44 -7.92 12.32 14.85
N ASP A 45 -8.84 12.16 15.79
CA ASP A 45 -8.58 11.46 17.06
C ASP A 45 -9.86 10.78 17.58
N LEU A 46 -9.71 9.67 18.32
CA LEU A 46 -10.83 8.98 18.96
C LEU A 46 -11.50 9.86 20.01
N SER A 47 -10.71 10.70 20.68
CA SER A 47 -11.13 11.61 21.72
C SER A 47 -11.30 13.04 21.20
N PRO A 48 -12.12 13.88 21.87
CA PRO A 48 -12.21 15.29 21.51
C PRO A 48 -10.84 15.97 21.64
N VAL A 49 -10.41 16.65 20.58
CA VAL A 49 -9.15 17.41 20.60
C VAL A 49 -9.31 18.60 21.56
N PRO A 50 -8.48 18.70 22.62
CA PRO A 50 -8.62 19.74 23.62
C PRO A 50 -8.25 21.13 23.04
N GLN A 51 -9.01 22.15 23.42
CA GLN A 51 -8.81 23.55 22.99
C GLN A 51 -7.68 24.24 23.77
N VAL A 52 -6.47 23.67 23.70
CA VAL A 52 -5.27 24.19 24.40
C VAL A 52 -4.39 25.08 23.51
N ARG A 53 -4.79 25.29 22.25
CA ARG A 53 -4.09 26.11 21.25
C ARG A 53 -5.10 26.91 20.44
N GLN A 54 -4.69 28.06 19.93
CA GLN A 54 -5.49 28.79 18.95
C GLN A 54 -5.67 27.94 17.69
N LYS A 55 -6.92 27.72 17.29
CA LYS A 55 -7.23 27.02 16.06
C LYS A 55 -6.96 27.93 14.86
N LEU A 56 -6.10 27.48 13.95
CA LEU A 56 -5.83 28.17 12.69
C LEU A 56 -6.98 27.94 11.69
N PRO A 57 -7.26 28.90 10.78
CA PRO A 57 -8.41 28.82 9.88
C PRO A 57 -8.34 27.64 8.90
N ASN A 58 -7.13 27.14 8.62
CA ASN A 58 -6.90 25.99 7.75
C ASN A 58 -6.95 24.63 8.47
N ILE A 59 -7.18 24.61 9.80
CA ILE A 59 -7.24 23.38 10.59
C ILE A 59 -8.68 22.93 10.81
N GLN A 60 -8.94 21.64 10.60
CA GLN A 60 -10.20 20.98 10.90
C GLN A 60 -9.95 19.73 11.74
N TYR A 61 -10.61 19.63 12.91
CA TYR A 61 -10.54 18.45 13.76
C TYR A 61 -11.76 17.56 13.51
N VAL A 62 -11.54 16.26 13.46
CA VAL A 62 -12.58 15.24 13.34
C VAL A 62 -12.42 14.26 14.49
N GLN A 63 -13.48 14.11 15.28
CA GLN A 63 -13.51 13.10 16.33
C GLN A 63 -14.04 11.79 15.76
N GLY A 64 -13.27 10.72 15.86
CA GLY A 64 -13.67 9.40 15.40
C GLY A 64 -12.49 8.47 15.18
N ASN A 65 -12.79 7.19 15.01
CA ASN A 65 -11.82 6.22 14.54
C ASN A 65 -11.55 6.52 13.06
N ILE A 66 -10.29 6.76 12.70
CA ILE A 66 -9.90 7.04 11.32
C ILE A 66 -10.36 5.96 10.34
N MET A 67 -10.52 4.71 10.80
CA MET A 67 -10.98 3.61 9.97
C MET A 67 -12.48 3.68 9.64
N ASP A 68 -13.26 4.40 10.45
CA ASP A 68 -14.73 4.43 10.39
C ASP A 68 -15.27 5.79 9.91
N ILE A 69 -14.39 6.76 9.61
CA ILE A 69 -14.80 8.07 9.09
C ILE A 69 -15.38 7.90 7.68
N ASP A 70 -16.67 8.20 7.54
CA ASP A 70 -17.38 8.33 6.28
C ASP A 70 -17.61 9.81 5.96
N ASP A 71 -16.61 10.42 5.35
CA ASP A 71 -16.57 11.84 5.02
C ASP A 71 -15.85 12.03 3.69
N ALA A 72 -16.46 12.75 2.75
CA ALA A 72 -15.88 13.03 1.43
C ALA A 72 -14.54 13.78 1.52
N ARG A 73 -14.29 14.51 2.62
CA ARG A 73 -13.00 15.15 2.88
C ARG A 73 -11.90 14.13 3.19
N PHE A 74 -12.22 12.87 3.46
CA PHE A 74 -11.30 11.79 3.79
C PHE A 74 -11.26 10.71 2.70
N GLU A 75 -11.49 11.12 1.44
CA GLU A 75 -11.32 10.27 0.27
C GLU A 75 -9.95 9.57 0.22
N LYS A 76 -9.96 8.34 -0.29
CA LYS A 76 -8.76 7.52 -0.45
C LYS A 76 -7.75 8.24 -1.34
N ASN A 77 -6.47 8.14 -0.99
CA ASN A 77 -5.37 8.72 -1.77
C ASN A 77 -5.51 10.25 -2.04
N SER A 78 -6.18 10.99 -1.16
CA SER A 78 -6.46 12.42 -1.35
C SER A 78 -5.53 13.37 -0.57
N PHE A 79 -4.64 12.84 0.28
CA PHE A 79 -3.75 13.63 1.14
C PHE A 79 -2.32 13.62 0.60
N ASP A 80 -1.68 14.80 0.53
CA ASP A 80 -0.28 14.94 0.12
C ASP A 80 0.70 14.54 1.24
N LEU A 81 0.24 14.64 2.49
CA LEU A 81 0.98 14.24 3.68
C LEU A 81 0.03 13.60 4.69
N VAL A 82 0.32 12.36 5.08
CA VAL A 82 -0.28 11.70 6.23
C VAL A 82 0.79 11.52 7.31
N PHE A 83 0.48 11.98 8.52
CA PHE A 83 1.31 11.84 9.70
C PHE A 83 0.58 11.01 10.75
N SER A 84 1.31 10.13 11.40
CA SER A 84 0.82 9.31 12.50
C SER A 84 1.98 9.01 13.44
N ARG A 85 1.76 9.12 14.75
CA ARG A 85 2.83 8.92 15.75
C ARG A 85 2.27 8.39 17.05
N LEU A 86 2.99 7.48 17.69
CA LEU A 86 2.62 6.86 18.97
C LEU A 86 1.24 6.15 18.96
N LEU A 87 0.79 5.66 17.79
CA LEU A 87 -0.47 4.90 17.67
C LEU A 87 -0.36 3.43 18.10
N VAL A 88 0.69 3.04 18.83
CA VAL A 88 1.01 1.64 19.16
C VAL A 88 -0.10 0.92 19.91
N LEU A 89 -0.92 1.65 20.69
CA LEU A 89 -2.09 1.12 21.39
C LEU A 89 -3.43 1.54 20.76
N GLY A 90 -3.41 2.34 19.70
CA GLY A 90 -4.61 2.94 19.10
C GLY A 90 -4.91 2.48 17.67
N MET A 91 -3.96 1.81 17.00
CA MET A 91 -4.12 1.33 15.63
C MET A 91 -4.07 -0.20 15.59
N SER A 92 -5.21 -0.83 15.37
CA SER A 92 -5.36 -2.29 15.31
C SER A 92 -5.15 -2.88 13.90
N ASN A 93 -5.29 -2.07 12.84
CA ASN A 93 -5.15 -2.54 11.46
C ASN A 93 -4.31 -1.57 10.60
N TRP A 94 -2.99 -1.65 10.79
CA TRP A 94 -2.02 -0.82 10.05
C TRP A 94 -2.10 -1.00 8.53
N ARG A 95 -2.38 -2.21 8.06
CA ARG A 95 -2.48 -2.50 6.62
C ARG A 95 -3.62 -1.71 5.99
N ALA A 96 -4.83 -1.86 6.52
CA ALA A 96 -6.00 -1.16 5.99
C ALA A 96 -5.86 0.36 6.10
N TYR A 97 -5.23 0.85 7.19
CA TYR A 97 -4.91 2.28 7.34
C TYR A 97 -3.97 2.79 6.24
N ILE A 98 -2.85 2.09 6.00
CA ILE A 98 -1.87 2.45 4.97
C ILE A 98 -2.54 2.43 3.59
N GLU A 99 -3.24 1.36 3.27
CA GLU A 99 -3.94 1.19 1.98
C GLU A 99 -5.01 2.25 1.75
N ARG A 100 -5.70 2.71 2.81
CA ARG A 100 -6.77 3.69 2.69
C ARG A 100 -6.24 5.13 2.57
N TYR A 101 -5.26 5.50 3.39
CA TYR A 101 -4.90 6.90 3.60
C TYR A 101 -3.49 7.28 3.16
N VAL A 102 -2.50 6.38 3.32
CA VAL A 102 -1.09 6.72 3.11
C VAL A 102 -0.68 6.43 1.67
N PHE A 103 -0.89 5.19 1.27
CA PHE A 103 -0.53 4.70 -0.04
C PHE A 103 -1.38 3.47 -0.30
N GLN A 104 -2.35 3.62 -1.18
CA GLN A 104 -2.95 2.45 -1.76
C GLN A 104 -1.85 1.85 -2.66
N HIS A 105 -1.47 0.59 -2.44
CA HIS A 105 -0.85 -0.23 -3.48
C HIS A 105 -1.99 -0.96 -4.22
N PRO A 106 -2.99 -0.30 -4.86
CA PRO A 106 -3.84 -1.07 -5.74
C PRO A 106 -2.96 -1.34 -6.95
N SER A 107 -2.81 -2.61 -7.28
CA SER A 107 -2.58 -2.89 -8.68
C SER A 107 -3.62 -2.09 -9.48
N PRO A 108 -3.23 -1.36 -10.54
CA PRO A 108 -4.23 -0.75 -11.42
C PRO A 108 -5.12 -1.81 -12.09
N TRP A 109 -4.80 -3.09 -11.88
CA TRP A 109 -5.49 -4.25 -12.40
C TRP A 109 -6.29 -4.95 -11.31
N LEU A 110 -7.62 -5.02 -11.50
CA LEU A 110 -8.56 -5.79 -10.69
C LEU A 110 -8.13 -7.26 -10.56
N TRP A 111 -7.51 -7.82 -11.60
CA TRP A 111 -7.11 -9.22 -11.55
C TRP A 111 -6.13 -9.53 -10.43
N GLU A 112 -5.19 -8.62 -10.13
CA GLU A 112 -4.17 -8.85 -9.10
C GLU A 112 -4.77 -8.76 -7.71
N THR A 113 -5.65 -7.78 -7.47
CA THR A 113 -6.31 -7.60 -6.17
C THR A 113 -7.28 -8.75 -5.87
N THR A 114 -8.10 -9.16 -6.84
CA THR A 114 -8.99 -10.31 -6.71
C THR A 114 -8.20 -11.60 -6.51
N PHE A 115 -7.14 -11.82 -7.29
CA PHE A 115 -6.35 -13.04 -7.15
C PHE A 115 -5.68 -13.14 -5.77
N GLY A 116 -5.08 -12.04 -5.30
CA GLY A 116 -4.50 -11.98 -3.96
C GLY A 116 -5.52 -12.25 -2.86
N LYS A 117 -6.74 -11.71 -2.96
CA LYS A 117 -7.85 -11.95 -2.03
C LYS A 117 -8.26 -13.43 -2.00
N LEU A 118 -8.45 -14.05 -3.17
CA LEU A 118 -8.84 -15.46 -3.30
C LEU A 118 -7.76 -16.41 -2.77
N LEU A 119 -6.48 -16.11 -3.02
CA LEU A 119 -5.36 -16.86 -2.48
C LEU A 119 -5.28 -16.73 -0.95
N ALA A 120 -5.54 -15.54 -0.41
CA ALA A 120 -5.53 -15.31 1.04
C ALA A 120 -6.61 -16.13 1.77
N LEU A 121 -7.79 -16.33 1.17
CA LEU A 121 -8.82 -17.24 1.70
C LEU A 121 -8.33 -18.69 1.84
N LYS A 122 -7.32 -19.07 1.05
CA LYS A 122 -6.68 -20.40 1.07
C LYS A 122 -5.35 -20.39 1.85
N GLY A 123 -5.05 -19.33 2.59
CA GLY A 123 -3.82 -19.19 3.37
C GLY A 123 -2.56 -18.93 2.53
N VAL A 124 -2.71 -18.55 1.27
CA VAL A 124 -1.59 -18.24 0.37
C VAL A 124 -1.40 -16.72 0.29
N ASP A 125 -0.20 -16.26 0.62
CA ASP A 125 0.19 -14.86 0.52
C ASP A 125 1.00 -14.62 -0.74
N LEU A 126 0.42 -13.92 -1.72
CA LEU A 126 1.06 -13.57 -2.99
C LEU A 126 2.31 -12.70 -2.80
N TYR A 127 2.42 -11.97 -1.69
CA TYR A 127 3.53 -11.07 -1.37
C TYR A 127 4.45 -11.63 -0.27
N CYS A 128 4.40 -12.95 -0.03
CA CYS A 128 5.14 -13.62 1.04
C CYS A 128 6.65 -13.40 0.96
N GLY A 129 7.23 -13.23 -0.24
CA GLY A 129 8.67 -13.03 -0.45
C GLY A 129 9.26 -11.89 0.38
N SER A 130 8.49 -10.80 0.56
CA SER A 130 8.90 -9.65 1.38
C SER A 130 8.96 -9.94 2.88
N LYS A 131 8.28 -10.99 3.33
CA LYS A 131 8.13 -11.38 4.75
C LYS A 131 9.07 -12.50 5.18
N ILE A 132 9.63 -13.25 4.24
CA ILE A 132 10.48 -14.43 4.52
C ILE A 132 11.66 -14.07 5.44
N ALA A 133 12.24 -12.88 5.31
CA ALA A 133 13.35 -12.47 6.16
C ALA A 133 12.97 -12.35 7.64
N SER A 134 11.80 -11.77 7.93
CA SER A 134 11.28 -11.71 9.30
C SER A 134 10.97 -13.11 9.83
N LEU A 135 10.36 -13.97 9.00
CA LEU A 135 10.08 -15.36 9.36
C LEU A 135 11.36 -16.16 9.67
N PHE A 136 12.46 -15.89 8.96
CA PHE A 136 13.76 -16.49 9.26
C PHE A 136 14.28 -16.07 10.64
N VAL A 137 14.20 -14.78 10.95
CA VAL A 137 14.59 -14.25 12.26
C VAL A 137 13.74 -14.85 13.37
N GLU A 138 12.42 -14.91 13.18
CA GLU A 138 11.48 -15.53 14.13
C GLU A 138 11.78 -17.03 14.35
N ALA A 139 12.22 -17.73 13.30
CA ALA A 139 12.63 -19.13 13.39
C ALA A 139 14.01 -19.34 14.04
N GLY A 140 14.69 -18.28 14.45
CA GLY A 140 16.01 -18.33 15.09
C GLY A 140 17.18 -18.51 14.11
N LEU A 141 16.96 -18.28 12.81
CA LEU A 141 18.05 -18.20 11.85
C LEU A 141 18.84 -16.90 12.03
N ILE A 142 20.14 -16.98 11.80
CA ILE A 142 21.08 -15.86 11.95
C ILE A 142 21.69 -15.48 10.59
N ASP A 143 22.27 -14.29 10.54
CA ASP A 143 22.89 -13.72 9.33
C ASP A 143 21.94 -13.64 8.12
N THR A 144 20.68 -13.26 8.36
CA THR A 144 19.66 -13.11 7.30
C THR A 144 20.06 -12.02 6.31
N ARG A 145 20.01 -12.36 5.02
CA ARG A 145 20.29 -11.48 3.89
C ARG A 145 19.11 -11.48 2.93
N ILE A 146 18.80 -10.30 2.40
CA ILE A 146 17.76 -10.11 1.38
C ILE A 146 18.43 -9.57 0.13
N LYS A 147 18.26 -10.28 -0.98
CA LYS A 147 18.57 -9.75 -2.31
C LYS A 147 17.28 -9.64 -3.11
N ARG A 148 17.05 -8.48 -3.71
CA ARG A 148 15.89 -8.22 -4.57
C ARG A 148 16.35 -8.12 -6.01
N TYR A 149 15.61 -8.78 -6.89
CA TYR A 149 15.79 -8.68 -8.33
C TYR A 149 14.52 -8.07 -8.92
N MET A 150 14.69 -7.01 -9.71
CA MET A 150 13.61 -6.48 -10.53
C MET A 150 13.41 -7.46 -11.67
N VAL A 151 12.19 -7.94 -11.84
CA VAL A 151 11.81 -8.86 -12.90
C VAL A 151 10.84 -8.13 -13.83
N PRO A 152 11.20 -7.90 -15.10
CA PRO A 152 10.31 -7.23 -16.02
C PRO A 152 9.07 -8.08 -16.27
N TYR A 153 7.93 -7.43 -16.20
CA TYR A 153 6.59 -7.98 -16.44
C TYR A 153 5.89 -7.22 -17.57
N SER A 154 6.68 -6.52 -18.41
CA SER A 154 6.32 -5.83 -19.65
C SER A 154 7.59 -5.53 -20.47
N ARG A 155 7.45 -5.05 -21.70
CA ARG A 155 8.58 -4.63 -22.55
C ARG A 155 8.86 -3.13 -22.39
N TRP A 156 10.15 -2.77 -22.39
CA TRP A 156 10.62 -1.39 -22.60
C TRP A 156 12.01 -1.36 -23.25
N GLU A 157 12.45 -0.16 -23.66
CA GLU A 157 13.66 0.06 -24.47
C GLU A 157 14.93 -0.47 -23.79
N ASP A 158 15.09 -0.20 -22.49
CA ASP A 158 16.32 -0.45 -21.73
C ASP A 158 16.53 -1.92 -21.27
N LEU A 159 15.67 -2.86 -21.66
CA LEU A 159 15.82 -4.27 -21.26
C LEU A 159 16.94 -4.98 -22.02
N THR A 160 17.78 -5.73 -21.28
CA THR A 160 18.71 -6.69 -21.87
C THR A 160 17.95 -7.78 -22.64
N GLU A 161 18.66 -8.51 -23.51
CA GLU A 161 18.06 -9.61 -24.27
C GLU A 161 17.45 -10.69 -23.35
N ALA A 162 18.17 -11.06 -22.29
CA ALA A 162 17.68 -12.05 -21.31
C ALA A 162 16.46 -11.55 -20.54
N GLU A 163 16.44 -10.28 -20.13
CA GLU A 163 15.30 -9.66 -19.46
C GLU A 163 14.07 -9.58 -20.37
N ARG A 164 14.27 -9.26 -21.65
CA ARG A 164 13.21 -9.23 -22.65
C ARG A 164 12.62 -10.62 -22.90
N ALA A 165 13.46 -11.63 -23.08
CA ALA A 165 13.02 -13.02 -23.21
C ALA A 165 12.23 -13.49 -21.97
N PHE A 166 12.65 -13.06 -20.77
CA PHE A 166 11.95 -13.39 -19.54
C PHE A 166 10.60 -12.64 -19.41
N ALA A 167 10.54 -11.37 -19.81
CA ALA A 167 9.30 -10.60 -19.87
C ALA A 167 8.28 -11.27 -20.82
N ASP A 168 8.74 -11.73 -21.99
CA ASP A 168 7.91 -12.43 -22.98
C ASP A 168 7.37 -13.77 -22.46
N TYR A 169 8.20 -14.51 -21.72
CA TYR A 169 7.75 -15.73 -21.05
C TYR A 169 6.67 -15.43 -20.01
N LEU A 170 6.90 -14.41 -19.17
CA LEU A 170 5.96 -14.03 -18.12
C LEU A 170 4.66 -13.44 -18.68
N GLU A 171 4.72 -12.77 -19.83
CA GLU A 171 3.55 -12.32 -20.58
C GLU A 171 2.66 -13.49 -21.00
N THR A 172 3.28 -14.53 -21.56
CA THR A 172 2.56 -15.74 -21.97
C THR A 172 1.98 -16.47 -20.76
N PHE A 173 2.74 -16.55 -19.67
CA PHE A 173 2.23 -17.05 -18.40
C PHE A 173 1.05 -16.22 -17.88
N ALA A 174 1.15 -14.89 -17.91
CA ALA A 174 0.11 -13.98 -17.47
C ALA A 174 -1.18 -14.17 -18.27
N ARG A 175 -1.08 -14.20 -19.60
CA ARG A 175 -2.21 -14.34 -20.52
C ARG A 175 -2.91 -15.69 -20.37
N ASP A 176 -2.13 -16.78 -20.30
CA ASP A 176 -2.69 -18.13 -20.45
C ASP A 176 -2.95 -18.83 -19.10
N VAL A 177 -2.18 -18.50 -18.06
CA VAL A 177 -2.22 -19.21 -16.76
C VAL A 177 -2.99 -18.43 -15.69
N ILE A 178 -2.80 -17.11 -15.59
CA ILE A 178 -3.45 -16.31 -14.52
C ILE A 178 -4.98 -16.40 -14.58
N PRO A 179 -5.67 -16.36 -15.74
CA PRO A 179 -7.12 -16.53 -15.79
C PRO A 179 -7.59 -17.88 -15.22
N VAL A 180 -6.86 -18.95 -15.53
CA VAL A 180 -7.15 -20.30 -15.02
C VAL A 180 -6.90 -20.37 -13.52
N ALA A 181 -5.81 -19.76 -13.05
CA ALA A 181 -5.45 -19.71 -11.63
C ALA A 181 -6.47 -18.91 -10.81
N ILE A 182 -6.95 -17.77 -11.31
CA ILE A 182 -8.01 -16.97 -10.68
C ILE A 182 -9.29 -17.79 -10.57
N ARG A 183 -9.71 -18.44 -11.68
CA ARG A 183 -10.91 -19.29 -11.70
C ARG A 183 -10.82 -20.39 -10.64
N LYS A 184 -9.68 -21.09 -10.59
CA LYS A 184 -9.42 -22.15 -9.61
C LYS A 184 -9.34 -21.62 -8.18
N ALA A 185 -8.80 -20.42 -7.97
CA ALA A 185 -8.77 -19.78 -6.66
C ALA A 185 -10.18 -19.39 -6.19
N GLY A 186 -11.07 -19.03 -7.12
CA GLY A 186 -12.48 -18.74 -6.88
C GLY A 186 -13.33 -19.96 -6.50
N GLU A 187 -12.89 -21.17 -6.84
CA GLU A 187 -13.60 -22.39 -6.44
C GLU A 187 -13.71 -22.48 -4.91
N ASN A 188 -14.94 -22.66 -4.43
CA ASN A 188 -15.31 -22.71 -3.02
C ASN A 188 -15.03 -21.42 -2.22
N ALA A 189 -14.81 -20.28 -2.89
CA ALA A 189 -14.66 -18.98 -2.22
C ALA A 189 -15.99 -18.39 -1.72
N GLY A 190 -17.13 -18.87 -2.26
CA GLY A 190 -18.47 -18.34 -1.99
C GLY A 190 -19.10 -17.75 -3.26
N LEU A 191 -20.43 -17.77 -3.34
CA LEU A 191 -21.17 -17.25 -4.52
C LEU A 191 -20.99 -15.74 -4.67
N GLU A 192 -20.71 -15.03 -3.59
CA GLU A 192 -20.44 -13.60 -3.55
C GLU A 192 -19.20 -13.18 -4.36
N TYR A 193 -18.29 -14.11 -4.65
CA TYR A 193 -17.08 -13.87 -5.45
C TYR A 193 -17.26 -14.19 -6.94
N ALA A 194 -18.37 -14.82 -7.34
CA ALA A 194 -18.52 -15.34 -8.70
C ALA A 194 -18.42 -14.25 -9.77
N GLN A 195 -19.03 -13.08 -9.53
CA GLN A 195 -18.95 -11.95 -10.44
C GLN A 195 -17.53 -11.34 -10.47
N GLU A 196 -16.94 -11.11 -9.29
CA GLU A 196 -15.60 -10.52 -9.14
C GLU A 196 -14.52 -11.39 -9.83
N VAL A 197 -14.68 -12.72 -9.81
CA VAL A 197 -13.81 -13.68 -10.51
C VAL A 197 -13.85 -13.49 -12.03
N GLU A 198 -15.04 -13.37 -12.64
CA GLU A 198 -15.14 -13.18 -14.09
C GLU A 198 -14.64 -11.79 -14.52
N GLU A 199 -14.91 -10.76 -13.71
CA GLU A 199 -14.40 -9.41 -13.95
C GLU A 199 -12.87 -9.37 -13.88
N ALA A 200 -12.27 -10.04 -12.89
CA ALA A 200 -10.83 -10.21 -12.77
C ALA A 200 -10.23 -10.92 -13.98
N ILE A 201 -10.85 -12.00 -14.46
CA ILE A 201 -10.38 -12.71 -15.65
C ILE A 201 -10.45 -11.83 -16.91
N SER A 202 -11.51 -11.03 -17.06
CA SER A 202 -11.62 -10.04 -18.14
C SER A 202 -10.54 -8.95 -18.03
N ASP A 203 -10.22 -8.53 -16.82
CA ASP A 203 -9.17 -7.55 -16.55
C ASP A 203 -7.76 -8.03 -16.91
N VAL A 204 -7.44 -9.32 -16.74
CA VAL A 204 -6.17 -9.91 -17.25
C VAL A 204 -6.03 -9.73 -18.76
N ARG A 205 -7.13 -9.86 -19.52
CA ARG A 205 -7.09 -9.71 -20.99
C ARG A 205 -6.80 -8.26 -21.38
N ARG A 206 -7.43 -7.30 -20.68
CA ARG A 206 -7.13 -5.87 -20.86
C ARG A 206 -5.71 -5.50 -20.47
N TYR A 207 -5.17 -6.11 -19.41
CA TYR A 207 -3.75 -5.98 -19.05
C TYR A 207 -2.84 -6.40 -20.20
N HIS A 208 -3.12 -7.56 -20.79
CA HIS A 208 -2.33 -8.09 -21.91
C HIS A 208 -2.35 -7.16 -23.13
N GLU A 209 -3.49 -6.56 -23.47
CA GLU A 209 -3.58 -5.55 -24.54
C GLU A 209 -2.72 -4.31 -24.25
N ALA A 210 -2.47 -3.98 -22.98
CA ALA A 210 -1.64 -2.86 -22.54
C ALA A 210 -0.16 -3.25 -22.28
N PHE A 211 0.24 -4.51 -22.54
CA PHE A 211 1.54 -5.06 -22.13
C PHE A 211 2.74 -4.28 -22.67
N GLU A 212 2.66 -3.73 -23.89
CA GLU A 212 3.77 -2.99 -24.50
C GLU A 212 3.83 -1.51 -24.08
N GLY A 213 2.78 -0.98 -23.44
CA GLY A 213 2.65 0.44 -23.11
C GLY A 213 3.19 0.86 -21.74
N GLY A 214 3.58 -0.10 -20.88
CA GLY A 214 3.96 0.15 -19.49
C GLY A 214 5.33 -0.40 -19.11
N ARG A 215 5.91 0.12 -18.01
CA ARG A 215 7.08 -0.47 -17.34
C ARG A 215 6.62 -1.24 -16.09
N ASN A 216 5.93 -2.35 -16.31
CA ASN A 216 5.46 -3.26 -15.27
C ASN A 216 6.59 -4.20 -14.86
N PHE A 217 6.77 -4.39 -13.57
CA PHE A 217 7.77 -5.32 -13.04
C PHE A 217 7.32 -5.85 -11.69
N LEU A 218 7.86 -7.00 -11.30
CA LEU A 218 7.71 -7.56 -9.95
C LEU A 218 9.06 -7.64 -9.26
N TRP A 219 9.04 -7.57 -7.93
CA TRP A 219 10.23 -7.83 -7.12
C TRP A 219 10.30 -9.30 -6.77
N MET A 220 11.35 -9.98 -7.26
CA MET A 220 11.70 -11.31 -6.80
C MET A 220 12.65 -11.20 -5.61
N TYR A 221 12.25 -11.82 -4.49
CA TYR A 221 13.02 -11.84 -3.25
C TYR A 221 13.80 -13.14 -3.14
N VAL A 222 15.11 -13.05 -3.03
CA VAL A 222 15.98 -14.16 -2.63
C VAL A 222 16.45 -13.87 -1.21
N VAL A 223 15.93 -14.65 -0.27
CA VAL A 223 16.26 -14.53 1.15
C VAL A 223 17.11 -15.73 1.56
N SER A 224 18.23 -15.46 2.21
CA SER A 224 19.13 -16.49 2.73
C SER A 224 19.48 -16.21 4.19
N ALA A 225 19.76 -17.25 4.96
CA ALA A 225 20.23 -17.18 6.34
C ALA A 225 20.96 -18.49 6.68
N ARG A 226 21.62 -18.55 7.85
CA ARG A 226 22.22 -19.78 8.38
C ARG A 226 21.61 -20.17 9.72
N LYS A 227 21.77 -21.44 10.09
CA LYS A 227 21.44 -21.92 11.44
C LYS A 227 22.46 -21.38 12.45
N PRO A 228 22.05 -21.17 13.73
CA PRO A 228 23.00 -20.94 14.80
C PRO A 228 23.92 -22.16 14.99
N GLU A 229 25.12 -21.93 15.51
CA GLU A 229 26.10 -22.96 15.87
C GLU A 229 25.70 -23.74 17.11
#